data_AF-B7FNA6-F1
#
_entry.id   AF-B7FNA6-F1
#
_cell.length_a   1.000
_cell.length_b   1.000
_cell.length_c   1.000
_cell.angle_alpha   90.00
_cell.angle_beta   90.00
_cell.angle_gamma   90.00
#
_symmetry.space_group_name_H-M   'P 1'
#
loop_
_entity.id
_entity.type
_entity.pdbx_description
1 polymer ?
#
loop_
_entity_poly.entity_id
_entity_poly.type
_entity_poly.pdbx_seq_one_letter_code
_entity_poly.pdbx_strand_id
1 'polypeptide(L)'
;MATSLASQLQAIRSIALTDSAPQKRPFTHPSILFDPKEAADKSTESIYTIAAQGLEVLISTDERFRNYKNSLFSPKSKELDRGLKTEDENKQLNSLINPYLRLISGYFNLPAALQTLEYLIRVYKIHEHNVEDLILCSLPYHDTHAFVRVVQILKIRNRIWEFLKGVKDSGATLPRMVVVQQCLRDGGELLKSLCDYASPSKNPSRNVIGFCTAVVVEVLGVRVDEDIVKIIHPFVNSGLQPDKKDLSDHKASSLMIVCLLGHKTTLAPSLLNGLIRSVAGIARACEEAKDLHWFRLSLIALINLVQSQSFLTRQISRCC
;
A
#
# COMPACT_ATOMS: atom_id res chain seq x y z
N MET A 1 -26.06 32.28 34.66
CA MET A 1 -25.07 31.31 34.15
C MET A 1 -25.75 29.97 33.86
N ALA A 2 -26.28 29.79 32.64
CA ALA A 2 -27.03 28.59 32.23
C ALA A 2 -26.64 28.12 30.80
N THR A 3 -25.47 28.52 30.31
CA THR A 3 -25.05 28.35 28.91
C THR A 3 -24.16 27.14 28.66
N SER A 4 -23.42 26.65 29.68
CA SER A 4 -22.51 25.51 29.53
C SER A 4 -23.26 24.18 29.35
N LEU A 5 -24.25 23.88 30.20
CA LEU A 5 -25.03 22.64 30.11
C LEU A 5 -25.88 22.58 28.83
N ALA A 6 -26.44 23.72 28.42
CA ALA A 6 -27.19 23.83 27.16
C ALA A 6 -26.29 23.55 25.95
N SER A 7 -25.07 24.11 25.91
CA SER A 7 -24.10 23.82 24.84
C SER A 7 -23.63 22.37 24.84
N GLN A 8 -23.45 21.77 26.01
CA GLN A 8 -23.06 20.35 26.13
C GLN A 8 -24.19 19.42 25.68
N LEU A 9 -25.44 19.71 26.06
CA LEU A 9 -26.61 18.97 25.60
C LEU A 9 -26.86 19.13 24.10
N GLN A 10 -26.56 20.30 23.53
CA GLN A 10 -26.68 20.55 22.10
C GLN A 10 -25.58 19.84 21.31
N ALA A 11 -24.35 19.78 21.85
CA ALA A 11 -23.27 18.96 21.29
C ALA A 11 -23.62 17.46 21.33
N ILE A 12 -24.12 16.96 22.48
CA ILE A 12 -24.55 15.56 22.61
C ILE A 12 -25.75 15.27 21.69
N ARG A 13 -26.72 16.18 21.57
CA ARG A 13 -27.83 16.05 20.61
C ARG A 13 -27.32 16.05 19.18
N SER A 14 -26.35 16.88 18.81
CA SER A 14 -25.81 16.90 17.45
C SER A 14 -25.10 15.58 17.10
N ILE A 15 -24.43 14.96 18.08
CA ILE A 15 -23.80 13.63 17.95
C ILE A 15 -24.86 12.52 17.90
N ALA A 16 -25.93 12.62 18.70
CA ALA A 16 -27.02 11.64 18.72
C ALA A 16 -27.97 11.77 17.50
N LEU A 17 -28.12 12.97 16.92
CA LEU A 17 -28.96 13.23 15.75
C LEU A 17 -28.29 12.84 14.42
N THR A 18 -26.95 12.78 14.37
CA THR A 18 -26.25 12.16 13.23
C THR A 18 -26.49 10.65 13.14
N ASP A 19 -26.88 9.99 14.24
CA ASP A 19 -27.14 8.54 14.31
C ASP A 19 -28.64 8.16 14.40
N SER A 20 -29.56 9.13 14.49
CA SER A 20 -30.99 8.86 14.75
C SER A 20 -31.96 9.36 13.67
N ALA A 21 -31.51 9.46 12.43
CA ALA A 21 -32.43 9.34 11.29
C ALA A 21 -32.36 7.89 10.79
N PRO A 22 -33.39 7.05 10.98
CA PRO A 22 -33.48 5.78 10.29
C PRO A 22 -33.76 6.10 8.82
N GLN A 23 -32.73 6.44 8.05
CA GLN A 23 -32.80 6.23 6.62
C GLN A 23 -33.09 4.75 6.48
N LYS A 24 -34.28 4.42 5.97
CA LYS A 24 -34.67 3.08 5.48
C LYS A 24 -33.77 2.69 4.30
N ARG A 25 -32.46 2.72 4.48
CA ARG A 25 -31.56 1.98 3.61
C ARG A 25 -31.84 0.52 3.94
N PRO A 26 -32.10 -0.34 2.95
CA PRO A 26 -32.10 -1.77 3.21
C PRO A 26 -30.83 -2.12 3.98
N PHE A 27 -30.89 -3.08 4.89
CA PHE A 27 -29.74 -3.52 5.65
C PHE A 27 -28.71 -4.10 4.67
N THR A 28 -27.81 -3.27 4.17
CA THR A 28 -26.83 -3.66 3.15
C THR A 28 -25.53 -4.00 3.84
N HIS A 29 -25.09 -5.25 3.68
CA HIS A 29 -23.75 -5.63 4.09
C HIS A 29 -22.71 -5.05 3.12
N PRO A 30 -21.57 -4.54 3.62
CA PRO A 30 -20.45 -4.18 2.77
C PRO A 30 -19.96 -5.43 2.06
N SER A 31 -19.83 -5.34 0.73
CA SER A 31 -19.42 -6.45 -0.12
C SER A 31 -18.64 -5.92 -1.32
N ILE A 32 -17.58 -6.63 -1.68
CA ILE A 32 -16.83 -6.39 -2.92
C ILE A 32 -17.27 -7.33 -4.04
N LEU A 33 -17.86 -8.48 -3.69
CA LEU A 33 -18.31 -9.49 -4.66
C LEU A 33 -19.77 -9.35 -5.09
N PHE A 34 -20.64 -8.92 -4.18
CA PHE A 34 -22.08 -8.96 -4.39
C PHE A 34 -22.69 -7.57 -4.42
N ASP A 35 -23.76 -7.41 -5.18
CA ASP A 35 -24.56 -6.19 -5.13
C ASP A 35 -25.28 -6.06 -3.79
N PRO A 36 -25.68 -4.85 -3.37
CA PRO A 36 -26.19 -4.62 -2.02
C PRO A 36 -27.40 -5.50 -1.64
N LYS A 37 -28.24 -5.89 -2.61
CA LYS A 37 -29.35 -6.82 -2.41
C LYS A 37 -28.86 -8.25 -2.17
N GLU A 38 -28.04 -8.77 -3.07
CA GLU A 38 -27.47 -10.11 -2.95
C GLU A 38 -26.64 -10.25 -1.67
N ALA A 39 -25.86 -9.22 -1.33
CA ALA A 39 -25.07 -9.19 -0.11
C ALA A 39 -25.94 -9.31 1.15
N ALA A 40 -27.13 -8.70 1.17
CA ALA A 40 -28.08 -8.81 2.28
C ALA A 40 -28.62 -10.24 2.45
N ASP A 41 -28.80 -10.97 1.34
CA ASP A 41 -29.34 -12.34 1.33
C ASP A 41 -28.31 -13.42 1.66
N LYS A 42 -27.00 -13.14 1.48
CA LYS A 42 -25.95 -14.12 1.78
C LYS A 42 -25.73 -14.26 3.29
N SER A 43 -25.86 -15.49 3.79
CA SER A 43 -25.49 -15.84 5.17
C SER A 43 -23.97 -15.88 5.37
N THR A 44 -23.51 -15.71 6.62
CA THR A 44 -22.09 -15.88 6.99
C THR A 44 -21.55 -17.26 6.60
N GLU A 45 -22.37 -18.32 6.72
CA GLU A 45 -22.00 -19.68 6.30
C GLU A 45 -21.71 -19.77 4.79
N SER A 46 -22.54 -19.11 3.98
CA SER A 46 -22.37 -19.08 2.53
C SER A 46 -21.08 -18.37 2.14
N ILE A 47 -20.82 -17.21 2.76
CA ILE A 47 -19.59 -16.45 2.53
C ILE A 47 -18.36 -17.24 3.00
N TYR A 48 -18.44 -17.93 4.14
CA TYR A 48 -17.37 -18.79 4.63
C TYR A 48 -17.05 -19.91 3.65
N THR A 49 -18.06 -20.59 3.10
CA THR A 49 -17.86 -21.68 2.13
C THR A 49 -17.17 -21.18 0.86
N ILE A 50 -17.59 -20.02 0.34
CA ILE A 50 -16.97 -19.37 -0.82
C ILE A 50 -15.50 -19.02 -0.52
N ALA A 51 -15.24 -18.43 0.65
CA ALA A 51 -13.88 -18.07 1.05
C ALA A 51 -12.98 -19.28 1.32
N ALA A 52 -13.52 -20.36 1.88
CA ALA A 52 -12.76 -21.60 2.09
C ALA A 52 -12.33 -22.22 0.76
N GLN A 53 -13.22 -22.23 -0.24
CA GLN A 53 -12.87 -22.68 -1.60
C GLN A 53 -11.80 -21.78 -2.24
N GLY A 54 -11.98 -20.46 -2.16
CA GLY A 54 -10.97 -19.50 -2.63
C GLY A 54 -9.62 -19.68 -1.93
N LEU A 55 -9.62 -19.97 -0.62
CA LEU A 55 -8.40 -20.22 0.13
C LEU A 55 -7.68 -21.49 -0.35
N GLU A 56 -8.38 -22.58 -0.65
CA GLU A 56 -7.72 -23.79 -1.19
C GLU A 56 -7.05 -23.51 -2.54
N VAL A 57 -7.68 -22.72 -3.42
CA VAL A 57 -7.08 -22.29 -4.68
C VAL A 57 -5.83 -21.44 -4.42
N LEU A 58 -5.89 -20.50 -3.48
CA LEU A 58 -4.73 -19.70 -3.10
C LEU A 58 -3.61 -20.55 -2.49
N ILE A 59 -3.93 -21.55 -1.66
CA ILE A 59 -2.94 -22.49 -1.08
C ILE A 59 -2.25 -23.29 -2.18
N SER A 60 -2.99 -23.71 -3.22
CA SER A 60 -2.41 -24.41 -4.37
C SER A 60 -1.48 -23.53 -5.20
N THR A 61 -1.70 -22.21 -5.16
CA THR A 61 -0.87 -21.22 -5.86
C THR A 61 0.36 -20.82 -5.04
N ASP A 62 0.18 -20.63 -3.73
CA ASP A 62 1.21 -20.21 -2.78
C ASP A 62 0.94 -20.81 -1.39
N GLU A 63 1.80 -21.74 -0.98
CA GLU A 63 1.62 -22.49 0.27
C GLU A 63 1.59 -21.61 1.52
N ARG A 64 2.11 -20.37 1.46
CA ARG A 64 2.09 -19.43 2.59
C ARG A 64 0.66 -19.11 3.06
N PHE A 65 -0.34 -19.26 2.18
CA PHE A 65 -1.75 -19.10 2.57
C PHE A 65 -2.25 -20.18 3.53
N ARG A 66 -1.60 -21.35 3.57
CA ARG A 66 -1.99 -22.48 4.44
C ARG A 66 -1.93 -22.10 5.92
N ASN A 67 -1.03 -21.19 6.28
CA ASN A 67 -0.86 -20.67 7.63
C ASN A 67 -2.13 -19.99 8.19
N TYR A 68 -3.05 -19.55 7.32
CA TYR A 68 -4.27 -18.86 7.71
C TYR A 68 -5.50 -19.76 7.78
N LYS A 69 -5.41 -21.01 7.31
CA LYS A 69 -6.52 -21.98 7.25
C LYS A 69 -7.10 -22.29 8.63
N ASN A 70 -6.24 -22.51 9.61
CA ASN A 70 -6.65 -22.85 10.98
C ASN A 70 -6.79 -21.62 11.90
N SER A 71 -6.58 -20.41 11.38
CA SER A 71 -6.73 -19.15 12.12
C SER A 71 -7.87 -18.31 11.54
N LEU A 72 -7.57 -17.45 10.57
CA LEU A 72 -8.52 -16.53 9.93
C LEU A 72 -9.69 -17.24 9.24
N PHE A 73 -9.46 -18.47 8.76
CA PHE A 73 -10.46 -19.26 8.04
C PHE A 73 -10.87 -20.54 8.78
N SER A 74 -10.68 -20.58 10.10
CA SER A 74 -11.16 -21.68 10.94
C SER A 74 -12.70 -21.69 10.99
N PRO A 75 -13.37 -22.85 11.15
CA PRO A 75 -14.83 -22.89 11.27
C PRO A 75 -15.38 -22.02 12.42
N LYS A 76 -14.62 -21.89 13.51
CA LYS A 76 -14.97 -21.04 14.68
C LYS A 76 -14.92 -19.55 14.37
N SER A 77 -14.18 -19.12 13.34
CA SER A 77 -14.08 -17.70 12.99
C SER A 77 -15.42 -17.09 12.59
N LYS A 78 -16.41 -17.90 12.16
CA LYS A 78 -17.76 -17.45 11.80
C LYS A 78 -18.52 -16.82 12.96
N GLU A 79 -18.20 -17.21 14.20
CA GLU A 79 -18.84 -16.74 15.43
C GLU A 79 -18.20 -15.43 15.95
N LEU A 80 -17.14 -14.96 15.30
CA LEU A 80 -16.44 -13.75 15.70
C LEU A 80 -17.31 -12.52 15.43
N ASP A 81 -17.64 -11.78 16.49
CA ASP A 81 -18.08 -10.39 16.37
C ASP A 81 -17.00 -9.44 16.85
N ARG A 82 -16.33 -8.80 15.88
CA ARG A 82 -15.24 -7.87 16.14
C ARG A 82 -15.67 -6.64 16.95
N GLY A 83 -16.94 -6.26 16.90
CA GLY A 83 -17.47 -5.13 17.67
C GLY A 83 -17.52 -5.39 19.17
N LEU A 84 -17.53 -6.66 19.58
CA LEU A 84 -17.54 -7.08 20.99
C LEU A 84 -16.14 -7.37 21.54
N LYS A 85 -15.10 -7.21 20.72
CA LYS A 85 -13.70 -7.45 21.11
C LYS A 85 -13.11 -6.24 21.81
N THR A 86 -12.30 -6.51 22.83
CA THR A 86 -11.49 -5.49 23.51
C THR A 86 -10.48 -4.86 22.54
N GLU A 87 -9.89 -3.72 22.92
CA GLU A 87 -8.89 -3.06 22.09
C GLU A 87 -7.66 -3.96 21.86
N ASP A 88 -7.22 -4.68 22.88
CA ASP A 88 -6.06 -5.56 22.80
C ASP A 88 -6.33 -6.81 21.95
N GLU A 89 -7.52 -7.42 22.06
CA GLU A 89 -7.93 -8.47 21.13
C GLU A 89 -8.00 -7.96 19.68
N ASN A 90 -8.48 -6.74 19.48
CA ASN A 90 -8.50 -6.11 18.15
C ASN A 90 -7.09 -5.87 17.59
N LYS A 91 -6.12 -5.51 18.44
CA LYS A 91 -4.69 -5.40 18.05
C LYS A 91 -4.11 -6.76 17.68
N GLN A 92 -4.45 -7.83 18.40
CA GLN A 92 -4.05 -9.20 18.06
C GLN A 92 -4.67 -9.66 16.72
N LEU A 93 -5.93 -9.31 16.45
CA LEU A 93 -6.53 -9.57 15.14
C LEU A 93 -5.79 -8.81 14.03
N ASN A 94 -5.42 -7.55 14.26
CA ASN A 94 -4.65 -6.76 13.30
C ASN A 94 -3.29 -7.37 12.97
N SER A 95 -2.58 -7.92 13.96
CA SER A 95 -1.29 -8.56 13.72
C SER A 95 -1.39 -9.85 12.90
N LEU A 96 -2.57 -10.49 12.85
CA LEU A 96 -2.85 -11.64 11.97
C LEU A 96 -3.35 -11.20 10.58
N ILE A 97 -4.21 -10.18 10.52
CA ILE A 97 -4.85 -9.73 9.28
C ILE A 97 -3.88 -8.96 8.39
N ASN A 98 -3.06 -8.06 8.94
CA ASN A 98 -2.18 -7.21 8.14
C ASN A 98 -1.15 -8.00 7.32
N PRO A 99 -0.48 -9.05 7.87
CA PRO A 99 0.36 -9.93 7.07
C PRO A 99 -0.41 -10.67 5.97
N TYR A 100 -1.66 -11.07 6.21
CA TYR A 100 -2.50 -11.67 5.18
C TYR A 100 -2.80 -10.69 4.04
N LEU A 101 -3.16 -9.44 4.37
CA LEU A 101 -3.40 -8.38 3.38
C LEU A 101 -2.15 -8.05 2.55
N ARG A 102 -0.96 -8.12 3.15
CA ARG A 102 0.30 -7.97 2.41
C ARG A 102 0.54 -9.14 1.47
N LEU A 103 0.32 -10.37 1.92
CA LEU A 103 0.48 -11.56 1.09
C LEU A 103 -0.48 -11.55 -0.10
N ILE A 104 -1.76 -11.27 0.15
CA ILE A 104 -2.80 -11.27 -0.89
C ILE A 104 -2.65 -10.12 -1.90
N SER A 105 -1.89 -9.07 -1.58
CA SER A 105 -1.59 -7.98 -2.53
C SER A 105 -0.93 -8.48 -3.82
N GLY A 106 -0.21 -9.61 -3.79
CA GLY A 106 0.37 -10.23 -4.99
C GLY A 106 -0.63 -11.02 -5.84
N TYR A 107 -1.85 -11.24 -5.33
CA TYR A 107 -2.85 -12.13 -5.90
C TYR A 107 -4.23 -11.48 -6.05
N PHE A 108 -4.34 -10.17 -5.80
CA PHE A 108 -5.62 -9.44 -5.71
C PHE A 108 -6.49 -9.58 -6.97
N ASN A 109 -5.88 -9.73 -8.15
CA ASN A 109 -6.59 -9.95 -9.42
C ASN A 109 -7.23 -11.34 -9.54
N LEU A 110 -6.88 -12.30 -8.68
CA LEU A 110 -7.48 -13.63 -8.70
C LEU A 110 -8.88 -13.60 -8.07
N PRO A 111 -9.90 -14.21 -8.68
CA PRO A 111 -11.21 -14.34 -8.06
C PRO A 111 -11.14 -14.99 -6.67
N ALA A 112 -10.25 -15.97 -6.50
CA ALA A 112 -9.98 -16.63 -5.23
C ALA A 112 -9.53 -15.67 -4.12
N ALA A 113 -8.77 -14.62 -4.45
CA ALA A 113 -8.37 -13.58 -3.51
C ALA A 113 -9.55 -12.70 -3.09
N LEU A 114 -10.43 -12.33 -4.04
CA LEU A 114 -11.62 -11.54 -3.72
C LEU A 114 -12.61 -12.32 -2.85
N GLN A 115 -12.71 -13.64 -3.05
CA GLN A 115 -13.51 -14.54 -2.20
C GLN A 115 -13.04 -14.54 -0.74
N THR A 116 -11.74 -14.63 -0.50
CA THR A 116 -11.23 -14.59 0.87
C THR A 116 -11.32 -13.21 1.51
N LEU A 117 -11.09 -12.15 0.72
CA LEU A 117 -11.26 -10.76 1.17
C LEU A 117 -12.72 -10.45 1.54
N GLU A 118 -13.70 -10.94 0.78
CA GLU A 118 -15.12 -10.80 1.09
C GLU A 118 -15.44 -11.32 2.50
N TYR A 119 -14.90 -12.50 2.86
CA TYR A 119 -15.07 -13.04 4.21
C TYR A 119 -14.42 -12.16 5.28
N LEU A 120 -13.21 -11.66 5.04
CA LEU A 120 -12.56 -10.73 5.97
C LEU A 120 -13.33 -9.41 6.11
N ILE A 121 -13.96 -8.92 5.04
CA ILE A 121 -14.81 -7.73 5.08
C ILE A 121 -16.05 -7.99 5.93
N ARG A 122 -16.70 -9.14 5.76
CA ARG A 122 -17.97 -9.51 6.41
C ARG A 122 -17.81 -9.83 7.89
N VAL A 123 -16.82 -10.66 8.24
CA VAL A 123 -16.63 -11.17 9.61
C VAL A 123 -15.66 -10.29 10.39
N TYR A 124 -14.50 -9.99 9.80
CA TYR A 124 -13.44 -9.23 10.47
C TYR A 124 -13.57 -7.72 10.27
N LYS A 125 -14.56 -7.22 9.50
CA LYS A 125 -14.80 -5.77 9.32
C LYS A 125 -13.52 -5.01 8.93
N ILE A 126 -12.67 -5.60 8.07
CA ILE A 126 -11.36 -5.02 7.70
C ILE A 126 -11.47 -3.65 7.02
N HIS A 127 -12.60 -3.36 6.37
CA HIS A 127 -12.96 -2.07 5.78
C HIS A 127 -13.20 -0.95 6.81
N GLU A 128 -13.25 -1.29 8.10
CA GLU A 128 -13.35 -0.35 9.22
C GLU A 128 -12.10 -0.33 10.09
N HIS A 129 -11.49 -1.50 10.34
CA HIS A 129 -10.41 -1.65 11.31
C HIS A 129 -9.00 -1.75 10.69
N ASN A 130 -8.90 -2.16 9.43
CA ASN A 130 -7.63 -2.38 8.70
C ASN A 130 -7.61 -1.55 7.41
N VAL A 131 -8.19 -0.34 7.46
CA VAL A 131 -8.41 0.53 6.29
C VAL A 131 -7.12 0.79 5.52
N GLU A 132 -6.04 1.13 6.22
CA GLU A 132 -4.76 1.46 5.61
C GLU A 132 -4.15 0.26 4.87
N ASP A 133 -3.99 -0.90 5.54
CA ASP A 133 -3.46 -2.10 4.88
C ASP A 133 -4.37 -2.60 3.74
N LEU A 134 -5.70 -2.40 3.83
CA LEU A 134 -6.65 -2.75 2.77
C LEU A 134 -6.55 -1.81 1.56
N ILE A 135 -6.32 -0.52 1.77
CA ILE A 135 -6.04 0.41 0.67
C ILE A 135 -4.71 0.03 0.04
N LEU A 136 -3.64 -0.07 0.83
CA LEU A 136 -2.29 -0.32 0.35
C LEU A 136 -2.16 -1.67 -0.39
N CYS A 137 -2.90 -2.71 0.03
CA CYS A 137 -2.87 -4.00 -0.66
C CYS A 137 -3.59 -3.97 -2.02
N SER A 138 -4.59 -3.10 -2.18
CA SER A 138 -5.42 -3.01 -3.39
C SER A 138 -5.00 -1.89 -4.34
N LEU A 139 -4.25 -0.90 -3.86
CA LEU A 139 -3.82 0.27 -4.62
C LEU A 139 -2.98 -0.03 -5.87
N PRO A 140 -2.15 -1.09 -5.95
CA PRO A 140 -1.51 -1.49 -7.20
C PRO A 140 -2.49 -1.81 -8.34
N TYR A 141 -3.77 -2.02 -8.03
CA TYR A 141 -4.86 -2.36 -8.94
C TYR A 141 -5.87 -1.20 -9.07
N HIS A 142 -5.42 0.03 -8.88
CA HIS A 142 -6.22 1.26 -8.81
C HIS A 142 -7.14 1.50 -10.02
N ASP A 143 -6.82 0.91 -11.17
CA ASP A 143 -7.54 1.02 -12.43
C ASP A 143 -8.59 -0.09 -12.65
N THR A 144 -8.80 -0.97 -11.65
CA THR A 144 -9.74 -2.09 -11.72
C THR A 144 -11.07 -1.80 -11.02
N HIS A 145 -12.13 -2.48 -11.45
CA HIS A 145 -13.42 -2.44 -10.74
C HIS A 145 -13.33 -3.01 -9.32
N ALA A 146 -12.47 -4.02 -9.08
CA ALA A 146 -12.28 -4.60 -7.76
C ALA A 146 -11.75 -3.56 -6.75
N PHE A 147 -10.79 -2.72 -7.15
CA PHE A 147 -10.32 -1.61 -6.33
C PHE A 147 -11.44 -0.60 -6.02
N VAL A 148 -12.23 -0.21 -7.04
CA VAL A 148 -13.37 0.70 -6.84
C VAL A 148 -14.35 0.14 -5.80
N ARG A 149 -14.69 -1.15 -5.89
CA ARG A 149 -15.56 -1.83 -4.92
C ARG A 149 -14.99 -1.79 -3.51
N VAL A 150 -13.68 -2.01 -3.35
CA VAL A 150 -13.01 -1.85 -2.04
C VAL A 150 -13.20 -0.42 -1.54
N VAL A 151 -12.85 0.59 -2.32
CA VAL A 151 -12.94 2.00 -1.91
C VAL A 151 -14.36 2.40 -1.51
N GLN A 152 -15.37 1.92 -2.24
CA GLN A 152 -16.78 2.19 -1.96
C GLN A 152 -17.20 1.75 -0.54
N ILE A 153 -16.67 0.63 -0.03
CA ILE A 153 -17.03 0.11 1.30
C ILE A 153 -16.19 0.69 2.44
N LEU A 154 -15.05 1.35 2.17
CA LEU A 154 -14.14 1.83 3.22
C LEU A 154 -14.77 2.89 4.12
N LYS A 155 -14.52 2.78 5.43
CA LYS A 155 -14.75 3.87 6.39
C LYS A 155 -13.49 4.74 6.52
N ILE A 156 -13.32 5.68 5.59
CA ILE A 156 -12.15 6.58 5.55
C ILE A 156 -12.24 7.60 6.69
N ARG A 157 -11.26 7.56 7.61
CA ARG A 157 -11.16 8.50 8.75
C ARG A 157 -9.87 9.35 8.72
N ASN A 158 -8.82 8.84 8.09
CA ASN A 158 -7.52 9.51 8.01
C ASN A 158 -7.46 10.42 6.77
N ARG A 159 -6.94 11.65 6.95
CA ARG A 159 -6.82 12.69 5.92
C ARG A 159 -5.98 12.27 4.72
N ILE A 160 -4.95 11.44 4.92
CA ILE A 160 -4.09 10.92 3.84
C ILE A 160 -4.93 10.24 2.75
N TRP A 161 -6.02 9.57 3.13
CA TRP A 161 -6.85 8.77 2.23
C TRP A 161 -8.09 9.50 1.71
N GLU A 162 -8.29 10.77 2.05
CA GLU A 162 -9.50 11.51 1.67
C GLU A 162 -9.64 11.72 0.16
N PHE A 163 -8.53 11.75 -0.58
CA PHE A 163 -8.56 11.85 -2.04
C PHE A 163 -9.32 10.70 -2.72
N LEU A 164 -9.49 9.56 -2.03
CA LEU A 164 -10.27 8.42 -2.52
C LEU A 164 -11.79 8.64 -2.44
N LYS A 165 -12.28 9.70 -1.77
CA LYS A 165 -13.71 10.03 -1.75
C LYS A 165 -14.26 10.24 -3.16
N GLY A 166 -13.48 10.83 -4.07
CA GLY A 166 -13.88 10.99 -5.47
C GLY A 166 -14.17 9.66 -6.17
N VAL A 167 -13.38 8.62 -5.90
CA VAL A 167 -13.60 7.25 -6.40
C VAL A 167 -14.83 6.62 -5.75
N LYS A 168 -14.97 6.78 -4.43
CA LYS A 168 -16.11 6.28 -3.65
C LYS A 168 -17.45 6.80 -4.17
N ASP A 169 -17.53 8.09 -4.49
CA ASP A 169 -18.76 8.76 -4.89
C ASP A 169 -19.07 8.56 -6.39
N SER A 170 -18.05 8.59 -7.25
CA SER A 170 -18.25 8.46 -8.71
C SER A 170 -18.34 7.02 -9.21
N GLY A 171 -17.71 6.07 -8.51
CA GLY A 171 -17.53 4.70 -9.01
C GLY A 171 -16.57 4.59 -10.20
N ALA A 172 -15.89 5.68 -10.57
CA ALA A 172 -14.86 5.66 -11.61
C ALA A 172 -13.54 5.09 -11.07
N THR A 173 -12.75 4.50 -11.95
CA THR A 173 -11.41 4.02 -11.60
C THR A 173 -10.48 5.18 -11.24
N LEU A 174 -9.45 4.92 -10.45
CA LEU A 174 -8.53 5.96 -9.97
C LEU A 174 -7.38 6.13 -10.98
N PRO A 175 -7.22 7.29 -11.64
CA PRO A 175 -6.04 7.52 -12.46
C PRO A 175 -4.77 7.62 -11.60
N ARG A 176 -3.68 6.99 -12.02
CA ARG A 176 -2.40 7.00 -11.26
C ARG A 176 -1.89 8.41 -10.99
N MET A 177 -2.06 9.32 -11.94
CA MET A 177 -1.68 10.72 -11.78
C MET A 177 -2.36 11.38 -10.57
N VAL A 178 -3.57 10.96 -10.19
CA VAL A 178 -4.23 11.47 -8.97
C VAL A 178 -3.44 11.07 -7.72
N VAL A 179 -2.89 9.84 -7.68
CA VAL A 179 -2.02 9.38 -6.58
C VAL A 179 -0.74 10.21 -6.53
N VAL A 180 -0.10 10.43 -7.68
CA VAL A 180 1.13 11.26 -7.80
C VAL A 180 0.87 12.69 -7.32
N GLN A 181 -0.23 13.30 -7.75
CA GLN A 181 -0.61 14.64 -7.33
C GLN A 181 -0.90 14.69 -5.83
N GLN A 182 -1.52 13.65 -5.27
CA GLN A 182 -1.77 13.58 -3.83
C GLN A 182 -0.45 13.53 -3.05
N CYS A 183 0.51 12.70 -3.45
CA CYS A 183 1.85 12.65 -2.86
C CYS A 183 2.57 14.01 -2.83
N LEU A 184 2.28 14.90 -3.78
CA LEU A 184 2.86 16.24 -3.84
C LEU A 184 2.10 17.26 -2.99
N ARG A 185 0.79 17.05 -2.78
CA ARG A 185 -0.12 17.97 -2.08
C ARG A 185 -0.12 17.80 -0.57
N ASP A 186 0.05 16.57 -0.09
CA ASP A 186 -0.02 16.24 1.35
C ASP A 186 1.33 16.31 2.07
N GLY A 187 2.31 17.01 1.51
CA GLY A 187 3.67 17.07 2.06
C GLY A 187 4.43 15.74 1.98
N GLY A 188 3.94 14.77 1.18
CA GLY A 188 4.60 13.48 0.98
C GLY A 188 4.22 12.42 2.02
N GLU A 189 3.16 12.62 2.79
CA GLU A 189 2.65 11.62 3.75
C GLU A 189 2.23 10.33 3.02
N LEU A 190 1.45 10.44 1.94
CA LEU A 190 1.10 9.28 1.12
C LEU A 190 2.35 8.61 0.54
N LEU A 191 3.30 9.39 0.02
CA LEU A 191 4.54 8.85 -0.55
C LEU A 191 5.32 8.03 0.49
N LYS A 192 5.41 8.54 1.72
CA LYS A 192 6.04 7.86 2.85
C LYS A 192 5.33 6.55 3.18
N SER A 193 3.99 6.54 3.24
CA SER A 193 3.22 5.31 3.47
C SER A 193 3.42 4.27 2.37
N LEU A 194 3.47 4.68 1.10
CA LEU A 194 3.78 3.79 -0.03
C LEU A 194 5.18 3.18 0.11
N CYS A 195 6.18 4.01 0.41
CA CYS A 195 7.56 3.57 0.61
C CYS A 195 7.72 2.63 1.82
N ASP A 196 7.05 2.88 2.95
CA ASP A 196 7.08 1.97 4.11
C ASP A 196 6.44 0.62 3.79
N TYR A 197 5.28 0.64 3.13
CA TYR A 197 4.55 -0.58 2.78
C TYR A 197 5.29 -1.43 1.75
N ALA A 198 5.97 -0.79 0.79
CA ALA A 198 6.82 -1.43 -0.19
C ALA A 198 8.23 -1.76 0.35
N SER A 199 8.52 -1.49 1.62
CA SER A 199 9.84 -1.79 2.19
C SER A 199 10.05 -3.30 2.38
N PRO A 200 11.28 -3.81 2.22
CA PRO A 200 11.58 -5.22 2.40
C PRO A 200 11.16 -5.82 3.74
N SER A 201 11.15 -4.99 4.80
CA SER A 201 10.74 -5.40 6.15
C SER A 201 9.30 -5.92 6.22
N LYS A 202 8.47 -5.57 5.24
CA LYS A 202 7.05 -5.92 5.18
C LYS A 202 6.76 -7.12 4.29
N ASN A 203 7.78 -7.69 3.64
CA ASN A 203 7.66 -8.74 2.60
C ASN A 203 6.62 -8.38 1.52
N PRO A 204 6.79 -7.24 0.83
CA PRO A 204 5.83 -6.75 -0.16
C PRO A 204 5.79 -7.65 -1.40
N SER A 205 4.65 -7.63 -2.10
CA SER A 205 4.55 -8.28 -3.41
C SER A 205 5.27 -7.47 -4.48
N ARG A 206 5.61 -8.13 -5.59
CA ARG A 206 6.17 -7.48 -6.78
C ARG A 206 5.29 -6.34 -7.30
N ASN A 207 3.97 -6.52 -7.27
CA ASN A 207 2.99 -5.51 -7.70
C ASN A 207 3.06 -4.26 -6.82
N VAL A 208 3.20 -4.42 -5.50
CA VAL A 208 3.37 -3.31 -4.55
C VAL A 208 4.68 -2.57 -4.80
N ILE A 209 5.79 -3.28 -4.96
CA ILE A 209 7.10 -2.67 -5.26
C ILE A 209 7.04 -1.92 -6.59
N GLY A 210 6.49 -2.54 -7.64
CA GLY A 210 6.38 -1.94 -8.97
C GLY A 210 5.51 -0.69 -8.96
N PHE A 211 4.35 -0.73 -8.29
CA PHE A 211 3.48 0.43 -8.16
C PHE A 211 4.14 1.57 -7.38
N CYS A 212 4.75 1.28 -6.22
CA CYS A 212 5.46 2.29 -5.44
C CYS A 212 6.58 2.94 -6.27
N THR A 213 7.33 2.14 -7.02
CA THR A 213 8.42 2.62 -7.88
C THR A 213 7.91 3.52 -8.99
N ALA A 214 6.82 3.14 -9.66
CA ALA A 214 6.19 3.96 -10.68
C ALA A 214 5.73 5.32 -10.12
N VAL A 215 5.09 5.32 -8.95
CA VAL A 215 4.65 6.56 -8.28
C VAL A 215 5.86 7.43 -7.91
N VAL A 216 6.91 6.87 -7.32
CA VAL A 216 8.14 7.63 -6.97
C VAL A 216 8.76 8.26 -8.21
N VAL A 217 8.87 7.50 -9.31
CA VAL A 217 9.44 7.97 -10.58
C VAL A 217 8.61 9.10 -11.18
N GLU A 218 7.28 8.98 -11.16
CA GLU A 218 6.38 10.03 -11.66
C GLU A 218 6.43 11.28 -10.76
N VAL A 219 6.47 11.13 -9.43
CA VAL A 219 6.67 12.23 -8.48
C VAL A 219 7.97 12.98 -8.79
N LEU A 220 9.09 12.27 -8.91
CA LEU A 220 10.40 12.84 -9.27
C LEU A 220 10.42 13.41 -10.70
N GLY A 221 9.54 12.92 -11.57
CA GLY A 221 9.33 13.46 -12.91
C GLY A 221 8.76 14.88 -12.88
N VAL A 222 7.88 15.16 -11.92
CA VAL A 222 7.19 16.45 -11.73
C VAL A 222 8.02 17.42 -10.89
N ARG A 223 8.53 16.98 -9.74
CA ARG A 223 9.25 17.82 -8.78
C ARG A 223 10.33 17.02 -8.06
N VAL A 224 11.51 17.62 -7.94
CA VAL A 224 12.61 17.09 -7.13
C VAL A 224 13.03 18.16 -6.14
N ASP A 225 12.78 17.90 -4.85
CA ASP A 225 13.18 18.76 -3.74
C ASP A 225 13.81 17.90 -2.61
N GLU A 226 14.42 18.57 -1.63
CA GLU A 226 15.13 17.90 -0.54
C GLU A 226 14.20 17.04 0.33
N ASP A 227 12.94 17.46 0.50
CA ASP A 227 11.96 16.78 1.34
C ASP A 227 11.49 15.46 0.70
N ILE A 228 11.19 15.47 -0.60
CA ILE A 228 10.89 14.25 -1.37
C ILE A 228 12.07 13.28 -1.31
N VAL A 229 13.31 13.78 -1.51
CA VAL A 229 14.51 12.95 -1.45
C VAL A 229 14.69 12.33 -0.06
N LYS A 230 14.45 13.09 1.03
CA LYS A 230 14.47 12.59 2.41
C LYS A 230 13.43 11.49 2.63
N ILE A 231 12.22 11.63 2.08
CA ILE A 231 11.13 10.64 2.23
C ILE A 231 11.48 9.31 1.54
N ILE A 232 11.99 9.36 0.31
CA ILE A 232 12.30 8.14 -0.46
C ILE A 232 13.64 7.50 -0.07
N HIS A 233 14.51 8.24 0.61
CA HIS A 233 15.86 7.77 0.94
C HIS A 233 15.89 6.42 1.69
N PRO A 234 15.08 6.16 2.73
CA PRO A 234 15.08 4.86 3.42
C PRO A 234 14.68 3.70 2.50
N PHE A 235 13.69 3.92 1.64
CA PHE A 235 13.25 2.93 0.64
C PHE A 235 14.39 2.61 -0.32
N VAL A 236 15.01 3.63 -0.92
CA VAL A 236 16.14 3.47 -1.85
C VAL A 236 17.32 2.76 -1.15
N ASN A 237 17.76 3.28 0.00
CA ASN A 237 18.92 2.77 0.71
C ASN A 237 18.78 1.30 1.13
N SER A 238 17.56 0.87 1.51
CA SER A 238 17.31 -0.53 1.88
C SER A 238 17.45 -1.50 0.70
N GLY A 239 17.19 -1.05 -0.53
CA GLY A 239 17.38 -1.86 -1.74
C GLY A 239 18.80 -1.83 -2.30
N LEU A 240 19.62 -0.88 -1.85
CA LEU A 240 21.03 -0.80 -2.22
C LEU A 240 21.97 -1.58 -1.28
N GLN A 241 21.43 -2.28 -0.28
CA GLN A 241 22.23 -3.11 0.62
C GLN A 241 22.69 -4.40 -0.11
N PRO A 242 23.97 -4.80 0.00
CA PRO A 242 24.54 -5.94 -0.73
C PRO A 242 23.99 -7.30 -0.25
N ASP A 243 23.63 -7.41 1.04
CA ASP A 243 23.47 -8.70 1.74
C ASP A 243 22.12 -9.41 1.54
N LYS A 244 21.20 -8.86 0.74
CA LYS A 244 19.86 -9.43 0.57
C LYS A 244 19.67 -10.05 -0.81
N LYS A 245 19.90 -11.37 -0.89
CA LYS A 245 19.82 -12.19 -2.11
C LYS A 245 18.40 -12.28 -2.70
N ASP A 246 17.35 -12.12 -1.89
CA ASP A 246 15.95 -12.36 -2.26
C ASP A 246 15.13 -11.10 -2.64
N LEU A 247 15.78 -9.96 -2.89
CA LEU A 247 15.09 -8.68 -3.17
C LEU A 247 15.43 -8.10 -4.55
N SER A 248 15.35 -8.93 -5.58
CA SER A 248 15.63 -8.55 -6.96
C SER A 248 14.79 -7.34 -7.41
N ASP A 249 13.46 -7.38 -7.24
CA ASP A 249 12.58 -6.29 -7.68
C ASP A 249 12.83 -4.98 -6.90
N HIS A 250 13.07 -5.07 -5.59
CA HIS A 250 13.36 -3.89 -4.77
C HIS A 250 14.72 -3.28 -5.10
N LYS A 251 15.75 -4.11 -5.34
CA LYS A 251 17.07 -3.67 -5.81
C LYS A 251 16.98 -2.99 -7.18
N ALA A 252 16.22 -3.56 -8.13
CA ALA A 252 15.97 -2.93 -9.43
C ALA A 252 15.33 -1.55 -9.26
N SER A 253 14.32 -1.47 -8.40
CA SER A 253 13.58 -0.24 -8.11
C SER A 253 14.47 0.85 -7.54
N SER A 254 15.32 0.51 -6.55
CA SER A 254 16.30 1.44 -6.00
C SER A 254 17.30 1.92 -7.04
N LEU A 255 17.85 1.03 -7.88
CA LEU A 255 18.77 1.43 -8.95
C LEU A 255 18.11 2.38 -9.96
N MET A 256 16.85 2.12 -10.32
CA MET A 256 16.08 2.95 -11.25
C MET A 256 15.87 4.37 -10.68
N ILE A 257 15.48 4.47 -9.41
CA ILE A 257 15.29 5.75 -8.73
C ILE A 257 16.62 6.52 -8.63
N VAL A 258 17.74 5.84 -8.30
CA VAL A 258 19.07 6.46 -8.26
C VAL A 258 19.48 7.03 -9.61
N CYS A 259 19.26 6.28 -10.69
CA CYS A 259 19.57 6.75 -12.05
C CYS A 259 18.75 8.02 -12.39
N LEU A 260 17.46 8.02 -12.06
CA LEU A 260 16.58 9.16 -12.31
C LEU A 260 17.01 10.40 -11.52
N LEU A 261 17.31 10.25 -10.22
CA LEU A 261 17.81 11.34 -9.37
C LEU A 261 19.10 11.94 -9.93
N GLY A 262 20.04 11.08 -10.34
CA GLY A 262 21.30 11.50 -10.94
C GLY A 262 21.12 12.29 -12.23
N HIS A 263 20.06 12.02 -13.00
CA HIS A 263 19.75 12.72 -14.24
C HIS A 263 19.00 14.05 -14.02
N LYS A 264 18.13 14.10 -13.02
CA LYS A 264 17.17 15.21 -12.83
C LYS A 264 17.70 16.37 -11.99
N THR A 265 18.66 16.13 -11.09
CA THR A 265 19.14 17.17 -10.19
C THR A 265 20.62 17.02 -9.87
N THR A 266 21.25 18.12 -9.46
CA THR A 266 22.61 18.09 -8.91
C THR A 266 22.53 17.64 -7.46
N LEU A 267 23.10 16.48 -7.16
CA LEU A 267 23.05 15.88 -5.83
C LEU A 267 24.13 16.49 -4.93
N ALA A 268 23.81 16.63 -3.65
CA ALA A 268 24.80 17.02 -2.66
C ALA A 268 25.97 16.01 -2.64
N PRO A 269 27.23 16.45 -2.50
CA PRO A 269 28.39 15.56 -2.57
C PRO A 269 28.34 14.39 -1.57
N SER A 270 27.77 14.62 -0.38
CA SER A 270 27.57 13.58 0.64
C SER A 270 26.62 12.48 0.16
N LEU A 271 25.48 12.85 -0.42
CA LEU A 271 24.49 11.93 -0.96
C LEU A 271 25.03 11.19 -2.19
N LEU A 272 25.67 11.91 -3.11
CA LEU A 272 26.28 11.32 -4.31
C LEU A 272 27.33 10.27 -3.94
N ASN A 273 28.26 10.60 -3.05
CA ASN A 273 29.28 9.67 -2.59
C ASN A 273 28.69 8.47 -1.84
N GLY A 274 27.62 8.68 -1.05
CA GLY A 274 26.87 7.60 -0.42
C GLY A 274 26.28 6.64 -1.45
N LEU A 275 25.56 7.16 -2.45
CA LEU A 275 24.95 6.37 -3.52
C LEU A 275 25.98 5.61 -4.35
N ILE A 276 27.10 6.25 -4.73
CA ILE A 276 28.19 5.59 -5.47
C ILE A 276 28.75 4.42 -4.67
N ARG A 277 29.02 4.61 -3.36
CA ARG A 277 29.53 3.54 -2.50
C ARG A 277 28.54 2.38 -2.39
N SER A 278 27.25 2.68 -2.21
CA SER A 278 26.23 1.64 -2.10
C SER A 278 26.09 0.84 -3.40
N VAL A 279 25.99 1.49 -4.57
CA VAL A 279 25.88 0.80 -5.86
C VAL A 279 27.17 0.02 -6.19
N ALA A 280 28.35 0.55 -5.86
CA ALA A 280 29.61 -0.18 -6.01
C ALA A 280 29.71 -1.38 -5.05
N GLY A 281 29.13 -1.28 -3.85
CA GLY A 281 28.96 -2.41 -2.94
C GLY A 281 28.14 -3.54 -3.55
N ILE A 282 27.01 -3.21 -4.19
CA ILE A 282 26.19 -4.19 -4.92
C ILE A 282 26.98 -4.83 -6.05
N ALA A 283 27.67 -4.04 -6.87
CA ALA A 283 28.46 -4.55 -7.99
C ALA A 283 29.48 -5.60 -7.51
N ARG A 284 30.24 -5.30 -6.44
CA ARG A 284 31.20 -6.24 -5.85
C ARG A 284 30.54 -7.53 -5.35
N ALA A 285 29.45 -7.41 -4.59
CA ALA A 285 28.72 -8.59 -4.11
C ALA A 285 28.17 -9.47 -5.26
N CYS A 286 27.72 -8.84 -6.35
CA CYS A 286 27.25 -9.56 -7.54
C CYS A 286 28.40 -10.22 -8.31
N GLU A 287 29.58 -9.60 -8.36
CA GLU A 287 30.79 -10.20 -8.93
C GLU A 287 31.22 -11.45 -8.15
N GLU A 288 31.28 -11.37 -6.82
CA GLU A 288 31.57 -12.51 -5.94
C GLU A 288 30.55 -13.64 -6.08
N ALA A 289 29.27 -13.29 -6.23
CA ALA A 289 28.19 -14.24 -6.48
C ALA A 289 28.14 -14.78 -7.92
N LYS A 290 29.02 -14.31 -8.82
CA LYS A 290 29.01 -14.61 -10.27
C LYS A 290 27.69 -14.27 -10.97
N ASP A 291 26.96 -13.29 -10.45
CA ASP A 291 25.71 -12.78 -11.03
C ASP A 291 26.02 -11.67 -12.03
N LEU A 292 26.32 -12.08 -13.26
CA LEU A 292 26.72 -11.16 -14.33
C LEU A 292 25.62 -10.17 -14.71
N HIS A 293 24.35 -10.54 -14.56
CA HIS A 293 23.22 -9.68 -14.89
C HIS A 293 23.16 -8.48 -13.94
N TRP A 294 23.17 -8.74 -12.62
CA TRP A 294 23.13 -7.68 -11.62
C TRP A 294 24.41 -6.87 -11.54
N PHE A 295 25.56 -7.49 -11.83
CA PHE A 295 26.82 -6.77 -12.00
C PHE A 295 26.71 -5.72 -13.12
N ARG A 296 26.22 -6.11 -14.30
CA ARG A 296 26.03 -5.20 -15.44
C ARG A 296 25.05 -4.07 -15.13
N LEU A 297 23.92 -4.37 -14.50
CA LEU A 297 22.94 -3.34 -14.11
C LEU A 297 23.53 -2.33 -13.12
N SER A 298 24.28 -2.81 -12.13
CA SER A 298 24.94 -1.94 -11.14
C SER A 298 26.01 -1.06 -11.79
N LEU A 299 26.77 -1.60 -12.75
CA LEU A 299 27.76 -0.84 -13.50
C LEU A 299 27.11 0.24 -14.38
N ILE A 300 26.01 -0.08 -15.07
CA ILE A 300 25.24 0.89 -15.85
C ILE A 300 24.73 2.03 -14.95
N ALA A 301 24.20 1.68 -13.77
CA ALA A 301 23.72 2.67 -12.81
C ALA A 301 24.85 3.59 -12.30
N LEU A 302 26.03 3.04 -12.01
CA LEU A 302 27.22 3.82 -11.62
C LEU A 302 27.65 4.79 -12.73
N ILE A 303 27.76 4.28 -13.96
CA ILE A 303 28.16 5.09 -15.11
C ILE A 303 27.17 6.25 -15.31
N ASN A 304 25.88 5.95 -15.33
CA ASN A 304 24.82 6.97 -15.50
C ASN A 304 24.86 8.01 -14.38
N LEU A 305 25.05 7.60 -13.13
CA LEU A 305 25.12 8.49 -11.98
C LEU A 305 26.33 9.44 -12.08
N VAL A 306 27.52 8.93 -12.38
CA VAL A 306 28.74 9.75 -12.49
C VAL A 306 28.68 10.70 -13.69
N GLN A 307 28.26 10.20 -14.85
CA GLN A 307 28.17 10.99 -16.08
C GLN A 307 27.19 12.15 -15.92
N SER A 308 25.99 11.88 -15.42
CA SER A 308 24.94 12.89 -15.28
C SER A 308 25.34 14.02 -14.33
N GLN A 309 25.99 13.69 -13.20
CA GLN A 309 26.45 14.68 -12.23
C GLN A 309 27.60 15.54 -12.77
N SER A 310 28.52 14.95 -13.55
CA SER A 310 29.60 15.71 -14.21
C SER A 310 29.06 16.70 -15.24
N PHE A 311 28.02 16.33 -15.98
CA PHE A 311 27.38 17.17 -16.99
C PHE A 311 26.62 18.34 -16.35
N LEU A 312 25.78 18.07 -15.35
CA LEU A 312 25.00 19.10 -14.65
C LEU A 312 25.91 20.13 -13.97
N THR A 313 26.99 19.68 -13.33
CA THR A 313 27.98 20.57 -12.71
C THR A 313 28.62 21.51 -13.73
N ARG A 314 28.95 21.00 -14.94
CA ARG A 314 29.53 21.80 -16.03
C ARG A 314 28.55 22.79 -16.65
N GLN A 315 27.25 22.49 -16.69
CA GLN A 315 26.25 23.44 -17.18
C GLN A 315 26.07 24.61 -16.21
N ILE A 316 26.02 24.34 -14.90
CA ILE A 316 25.91 25.37 -13.88
C ILE A 316 27.14 26.30 -13.91
N SER A 317 28.35 25.74 -13.98
CA SER A 317 29.59 26.54 -14.07
C SER A 317 29.74 27.36 -15.36
N ARG A 318 28.93 27.09 -16.39
CA ARG A 318 28.90 27.87 -17.63
C ARG A 318 27.82 28.95 -17.65
N CYS A 319 26.84 28.87 -16.75
CA CYS A 319 25.74 29.84 -16.66
C CYS A 319 25.95 30.90 -15.57
N CYS A 320 26.83 30.64 -14.59
CA CYS A 320 27.34 31.62 -13.63
C CYS A 320 28.61 32.30 -14.17
#